data_AF-A0A813DPF9-F1
#
_entry.id   AF-A0A813DPF9-F1
#
_cell.length_a   1.000
_cell.length_b   1.000
_cell.length_c   1.000
_cell.angle_alpha   90.00
_cell.angle_beta   90.00
_cell.angle_gamma   90.00
#
_symmetry.space_group_name_H-M   'P 1'
#
loop_
_entity.id
_entity.type
_entity.pdbx_description
1 polymer ?
#
loop_
_entity_poly.entity_id
_entity_poly.type
_entity_poly.pdbx_seq_one_letter_code
_entity_poly.pdbx_strand_id
1 'polypeptide(L)'
;VCEAGRGQVKAFDVETGQAVLTWGGLAVPSGVVAAGQQLFVASAGSHAVFARDLRCEEAVRVVAGQPGTAGNMKSDDCGDGGPATSARLYSPMALAFDAADQLLVADAYNGRVRSVSNGIIQTIAGADQSAPRGNRGQATEINIGQPRGIAVAPDGPFVATTPGMIWQLRAGEMCPTAGTWVDGCNGSEGDATDMRLNVPHGVAFFAGGLAIADSDNHRVCCGRPAKSPPTCGAARRQGRPSKWTCDSRTGRSMASLRSTRRLPGFESMIYQTWAAIDCRFVAQVHAESAQEGSTADFDDHFPSHSLRTFGQLLAYATRGLPLAGHWGS
;
A
#
# COMPACT_ATOMS: atom_id res chain seq x y z
N VAL A 1 -8.38 -3.96 6.88
CA VAL A 1 -7.80 -2.58 6.87
C VAL A 1 -6.74 -2.49 7.95
N CYS A 2 -5.52 -2.06 7.59
CA CYS A 2 -4.46 -1.75 8.56
C CYS A 2 -4.63 -0.32 9.08
N GLU A 3 -4.64 -0.15 10.39
CA GLU A 3 -4.62 1.16 11.06
C GLU A 3 -3.25 1.32 11.73
N ALA A 4 -2.27 1.83 10.96
CA ALA A 4 -0.87 1.93 11.38
C ALA A 4 -0.69 2.65 12.72
N GLY A 5 -1.33 3.82 12.88
CA GLY A 5 -1.24 4.64 14.10
C GLY A 5 -1.89 4.03 15.35
N ARG A 6 -2.69 2.97 15.18
CA ARG A 6 -3.30 2.22 16.30
C ARG A 6 -2.71 0.82 16.47
N GLY A 7 -1.74 0.44 15.63
CA GLY A 7 -1.09 -0.87 15.72
C GLY A 7 -2.06 -2.05 15.52
N GLN A 8 -3.08 -1.89 14.68
CA GLN A 8 -4.14 -2.89 14.54
C GLN A 8 -4.62 -3.11 13.11
N VAL A 9 -5.30 -4.23 12.90
CA VAL A 9 -6.01 -4.60 11.69
C VAL A 9 -7.46 -4.89 12.03
N LYS A 10 -8.37 -4.27 11.27
CA LYS A 10 -9.82 -4.47 11.37
C LYS A 10 -10.38 -5.09 10.11
N ALA A 11 -11.31 -6.01 10.27
CA ALA A 11 -12.21 -6.46 9.21
C ALA A 11 -13.46 -5.56 9.22
N PHE A 12 -14.01 -5.30 8.05
CA PHE A 12 -15.26 -4.56 7.89
C PHE A 12 -16.24 -5.45 7.15
N ASP A 13 -17.43 -5.56 7.71
CA ASP A 13 -18.56 -6.14 7.01
C ASP A 13 -19.04 -5.14 5.95
N VAL A 14 -19.09 -5.58 4.69
CA VAL A 14 -19.33 -4.69 3.55
C VAL A 14 -20.80 -4.27 3.47
N GLU A 15 -21.73 -5.07 4.01
CA GLU A 15 -23.17 -4.81 3.95
C GLU A 15 -23.61 -3.86 5.07
N THR A 16 -23.09 -4.09 6.28
CA THR A 16 -23.48 -3.37 7.50
C THR A 16 -22.53 -2.23 7.84
N GLY A 17 -21.31 -2.23 7.29
CA GLY A 17 -20.24 -1.29 7.62
C GLY A 17 -19.63 -1.51 9.01
N GLN A 18 -20.03 -2.56 9.73
CA GLN A 18 -19.51 -2.84 11.06
C GLN A 18 -18.05 -3.28 11.01
N ALA A 19 -17.23 -2.74 11.91
CA ALA A 19 -15.83 -3.07 12.02
C ALA A 19 -15.57 -4.02 13.19
N VAL A 20 -14.82 -5.08 12.96
CA VAL A 20 -14.39 -6.03 13.99
C VAL A 20 -12.88 -6.00 14.08
N LEU A 21 -12.35 -5.83 15.30
CA LEU A 21 -10.92 -5.95 15.55
C LEU A 21 -10.48 -7.38 15.21
N THR A 22 -9.59 -7.50 14.23
CA THR A 22 -9.08 -8.81 13.80
C THR A 22 -7.73 -9.09 14.41
N TRP A 23 -6.89 -8.07 14.62
CA TRP A 23 -5.54 -8.23 15.15
C TRP A 23 -5.01 -6.92 15.75
N GLY A 24 -4.55 -6.92 17.00
CA GLY A 24 -3.88 -5.78 17.64
C GLY A 24 -2.42 -6.07 18.04
N GLY A 25 -1.72 -5.04 18.55
CA GLY A 25 -0.35 -5.18 19.07
C GLY A 25 0.74 -5.22 18.00
N LEU A 26 0.44 -4.75 16.78
CA LEU A 26 1.39 -4.70 15.68
C LEU A 26 2.17 -3.38 15.68
N ALA A 27 3.48 -3.43 15.45
CA ALA A 27 4.28 -2.21 15.32
C ALA A 27 4.11 -1.64 13.91
N VAL A 28 3.30 -0.59 13.76
CA VAL A 28 3.07 0.12 12.48
C VAL A 28 2.69 -0.84 11.34
N PRO A 29 1.52 -1.52 11.39
CA PRO A 29 1.05 -2.36 10.30
C PRO A 29 0.83 -1.52 9.04
N SER A 30 1.39 -1.97 7.91
CA SER A 30 1.51 -1.18 6.69
C SER A 30 0.78 -1.82 5.49
N GLY A 31 0.92 -3.14 5.34
CA GLY A 31 0.31 -3.91 4.25
C GLY A 31 -0.44 -5.12 4.78
N VAL A 32 -1.52 -5.51 4.11
CA VAL A 32 -2.32 -6.70 4.48
C VAL A 32 -2.80 -7.43 3.25
N VAL A 33 -2.74 -8.76 3.29
CA VAL A 33 -3.33 -9.64 2.28
C VAL A 33 -3.90 -10.88 2.96
N ALA A 34 -5.00 -11.41 2.43
CA ALA A 34 -5.58 -12.66 2.90
C ALA A 34 -5.40 -13.75 1.84
N ALA A 35 -5.10 -14.97 2.28
CA ALA A 35 -5.10 -16.16 1.43
C ALA A 35 -5.77 -17.31 2.18
N GLY A 36 -6.94 -17.74 1.68
CA GLY A 36 -7.80 -18.68 2.39
C GLY A 36 -8.12 -18.19 3.80
N GLN A 37 -7.84 -19.02 4.81
CA GLN A 37 -8.05 -18.72 6.23
C GLN A 37 -6.83 -18.09 6.91
N GLN A 38 -5.89 -17.55 6.14
CA GLN A 38 -4.71 -16.88 6.69
C GLN A 38 -4.72 -15.39 6.33
N LEU A 39 -4.38 -14.57 7.31
CA LEU A 39 -4.16 -13.14 7.17
C LEU A 39 -2.67 -12.85 7.32
N PHE A 40 -2.09 -12.20 6.32
CA PHE A 40 -0.69 -11.79 6.30
C PHE A 40 -0.62 -10.28 6.48
N VAL A 41 0.26 -9.83 7.36
CA VAL A 41 0.43 -8.41 7.67
C VAL A 41 1.90 -8.04 7.63
N ALA A 42 2.24 -7.07 6.79
CA ALA A 42 3.52 -6.40 6.84
C ALA A 42 3.50 -5.40 7.99
N SER A 43 4.53 -5.45 8.82
CA SER A 43 4.74 -4.54 9.93
C SER A 43 5.99 -3.74 9.65
N ALA A 44 5.80 -2.48 9.29
CA ALA A 44 6.89 -1.56 8.99
C ALA A 44 7.79 -1.35 10.21
N GLY A 45 7.16 -1.23 11.40
CA GLY A 45 7.85 -1.00 12.67
C GLY A 45 8.56 -2.23 13.23
N SER A 46 8.09 -3.45 12.93
CA SER A 46 8.81 -4.67 13.30
C SER A 46 9.83 -5.10 12.27
N HIS A 47 9.80 -4.54 11.05
CA HIS A 47 10.63 -4.99 9.92
C HIS A 47 10.40 -6.48 9.58
N ALA A 48 9.13 -6.90 9.66
CA ALA A 48 8.75 -8.30 9.49
C ALA A 48 7.36 -8.42 8.85
N VAL A 49 7.11 -9.61 8.31
CA VAL A 49 5.79 -10.04 7.84
C VAL A 49 5.30 -11.14 8.77
N PHE A 50 4.10 -10.98 9.28
CA PHE A 50 3.44 -11.93 10.15
C PHE A 50 2.27 -12.60 9.44
N ALA A 51 1.96 -13.83 9.81
CA ALA A 51 0.74 -14.52 9.42
C ALA A 51 -0.05 -14.94 10.66
N ARG A 52 -1.37 -14.88 10.55
CA ARG A 52 -2.32 -15.36 11.55
C ARG A 52 -3.38 -16.23 10.88
N ASP A 53 -3.71 -17.36 11.50
CA ASP A 53 -4.88 -18.15 11.11
C ASP A 53 -6.15 -17.45 11.64
N LEU A 54 -7.12 -17.21 10.77
CA LEU A 54 -8.38 -16.56 11.14
C LEU A 54 -9.32 -17.46 11.94
N ARG A 55 -9.05 -18.77 12.02
CA ARG A 55 -9.82 -19.74 12.82
C ARG A 55 -9.31 -19.85 14.26
N CYS A 56 -8.04 -19.52 14.50
CA CYS A 56 -7.37 -19.69 15.78
C CYS A 56 -6.70 -18.37 16.18
N GLU A 57 -7.26 -17.67 17.16
CA GLU A 57 -6.82 -16.31 17.49
C GLU A 57 -5.36 -16.19 17.94
N GLU A 58 -4.79 -17.25 18.52
CA GLU A 58 -3.46 -17.18 19.16
C GLU A 58 -2.28 -17.56 18.25
N ALA A 59 -2.54 -18.18 17.08
CA ALA A 59 -1.46 -18.68 16.23
C ALA A 59 -0.93 -17.58 15.29
N VAL A 60 -0.03 -16.74 15.82
CA VAL A 60 0.76 -15.78 15.03
C VAL A 60 2.15 -16.36 14.76
N ARG A 61 2.61 -16.29 13.51
CA ARG A 61 3.98 -16.70 13.12
C ARG A 61 4.66 -15.64 12.27
N VAL A 62 5.99 -15.61 12.33
CA VAL A 62 6.81 -14.85 11.38
C VAL A 62 6.84 -15.59 10.04
N VAL A 63 6.58 -14.86 8.96
CA VAL A 63 6.64 -15.35 7.58
C VAL A 63 7.96 -14.95 6.95
N ALA A 64 8.38 -13.71 7.17
CA ALA A 64 9.63 -13.16 6.68
C ALA A 64 10.13 -12.03 7.58
N GLY A 65 11.44 -11.80 7.58
CA GLY A 65 12.07 -10.78 8.41
C GLY A 65 12.41 -11.26 9.82
N GLN A 66 13.26 -10.50 10.51
CA GLN A 66 13.61 -10.70 11.91
C GLN A 66 13.01 -9.56 12.74
N PRO A 67 11.90 -9.78 13.47
CA PRO A 67 11.25 -8.74 14.26
C PRO A 67 12.24 -7.99 15.17
N GLY A 68 12.29 -6.65 15.04
CA GLY A 68 13.17 -5.79 15.82
C GLY A 68 14.59 -5.64 15.26
N THR A 69 14.93 -6.31 14.15
CA THR A 69 16.21 -6.15 13.44
C THR A 69 15.94 -5.60 12.04
N ALA A 70 16.23 -4.32 11.83
CA ALA A 70 16.12 -3.70 10.52
C ALA A 70 17.17 -4.23 9.54
N GLY A 71 16.80 -4.36 8.27
CA GLY A 71 17.75 -4.36 7.18
C GLY A 71 18.54 -3.05 7.10
N ASN A 72 19.65 -3.09 6.40
CA ASN A 72 20.44 -1.94 6.03
C ASN A 72 20.31 -1.78 4.52
N MET A 73 20.02 -0.57 4.03
CA MET A 73 19.81 -0.25 2.60
C MET A 73 21.05 -0.51 1.69
N LYS A 74 22.00 -1.32 2.17
CA LYS A 74 23.32 -1.58 1.63
C LYS A 74 23.57 -3.09 1.70
N SER A 75 24.05 -3.65 0.58
CA SER A 75 24.57 -5.02 0.39
C SER A 75 23.59 -6.12 -0.03
N ASP A 76 24.21 -7.17 -0.58
CA ASP A 76 23.62 -8.40 -1.12
C ASP A 76 23.19 -9.37 0.00
N ASP A 77 23.36 -9.00 1.28
CA ASP A 77 23.13 -9.84 2.46
C ASP A 77 21.73 -9.66 3.09
N CYS A 78 20.70 -9.48 2.25
CA CYS A 78 19.32 -9.46 2.73
C CYS A 78 18.76 -10.88 3.01
N GLY A 79 19.59 -11.92 2.90
CA GLY A 79 19.20 -13.32 3.08
C GLY A 79 18.59 -13.98 1.84
N ASP A 80 18.90 -13.48 0.64
CA ASP A 80 18.44 -14.09 -0.62
C ASP A 80 18.87 -15.55 -0.75
N GLY A 81 17.96 -16.40 -1.25
CA GLY A 81 18.15 -17.84 -1.35
C GLY A 81 18.08 -18.60 -0.01
N GLY A 82 17.99 -17.89 1.12
CA GLY A 82 17.91 -18.46 2.46
C GLY A 82 16.50 -18.47 3.05
N PRO A 83 16.35 -18.95 4.31
CA PRO A 83 15.08 -18.92 5.02
C PRO A 83 14.55 -17.49 5.17
N ALA A 84 13.29 -17.28 4.79
CA ALA A 84 12.64 -15.97 4.83
C ALA A 84 12.60 -15.37 6.24
N THR A 85 12.50 -16.20 7.28
CA THR A 85 12.53 -15.79 8.70
C THR A 85 13.90 -15.33 9.18
N SER A 86 14.97 -15.61 8.42
CA SER A 86 16.32 -15.13 8.70
C SER A 86 16.69 -13.90 7.87
N ALA A 87 15.82 -13.50 6.94
CA ALA A 87 16.00 -12.33 6.10
C ALA A 87 15.94 -11.04 6.93
N ARG A 88 16.62 -9.99 6.45
CA ARG A 88 16.56 -8.66 7.06
C ARG A 88 15.76 -7.72 6.17
N LEU A 89 14.44 -7.69 6.39
CA LEU A 89 13.57 -6.72 5.74
C LEU A 89 13.79 -5.33 6.34
N TYR A 90 13.46 -4.28 5.60
CA TYR A 90 13.50 -2.91 6.08
C TYR A 90 12.22 -2.16 5.71
N SER A 91 11.35 -2.04 6.70
CA SER A 91 10.05 -1.37 6.61
C SER A 91 9.20 -1.89 5.44
N PRO A 92 8.79 -3.16 5.46
CA PRO A 92 7.93 -3.70 4.41
C PRO A 92 6.59 -2.95 4.39
N MET A 93 6.08 -2.63 3.20
CA MET A 93 4.91 -1.73 3.06
C MET A 93 3.68 -2.32 2.41
N ALA A 94 3.85 -3.27 1.50
CA ALA A 94 2.77 -3.92 0.79
C ALA A 94 3.04 -5.40 0.63
N LEU A 95 1.95 -6.15 0.52
CA LEU A 95 1.93 -7.59 0.30
C LEU A 95 0.97 -7.90 -0.84
N ALA A 96 1.31 -8.89 -1.65
CA ALA A 96 0.40 -9.47 -2.63
C ALA A 96 0.78 -10.93 -2.88
N PHE A 97 -0.18 -11.78 -3.24
CA PHE A 97 0.12 -13.10 -3.77
C PHE A 97 0.15 -13.05 -5.30
N ASP A 98 1.13 -13.74 -5.89
CA ASP A 98 1.13 -13.96 -7.33
C ASP A 98 0.32 -15.20 -7.74
N ALA A 99 0.23 -15.47 -9.04
CA ALA A 99 -0.51 -16.62 -9.57
C ALA A 99 0.15 -17.98 -9.26
N ALA A 100 1.37 -17.98 -8.73
CA ALA A 100 2.10 -19.17 -8.28
C ALA A 100 2.07 -19.32 -6.75
N ASP A 101 1.16 -18.60 -6.08
CA ASP A 101 1.00 -18.55 -4.62
C ASP A 101 2.27 -18.11 -3.87
N GLN A 102 3.13 -17.32 -4.53
CA GLN A 102 4.27 -16.69 -3.89
C GLN A 102 3.84 -15.38 -3.23
N LEU A 103 4.26 -15.18 -1.98
CA LEU A 103 4.02 -13.93 -1.28
C LEU A 103 5.05 -12.89 -1.74
N LEU A 104 4.59 -11.87 -2.43
CA LEU A 104 5.37 -10.70 -2.80
C LEU A 104 5.35 -9.69 -1.65
N VAL A 105 6.52 -9.13 -1.35
CA VAL A 105 6.75 -8.17 -0.28
C VAL A 105 7.43 -6.93 -0.86
N ALA A 106 6.81 -5.77 -0.69
CA ALA A 106 7.44 -4.48 -0.97
C ALA A 106 8.36 -4.12 0.19
N ASP A 107 9.64 -4.45 0.06
CA ASP A 107 10.68 -4.19 1.05
C ASP A 107 11.25 -2.78 0.83
N ALA A 108 10.46 -1.80 1.29
CA ALA A 108 10.50 -0.43 0.81
C ALA A 108 11.86 0.24 0.98
N TYR A 109 12.46 0.15 2.17
CA TYR A 109 13.73 0.84 2.43
C TYR A 109 14.95 0.05 1.98
N ASN A 110 14.83 -1.26 1.76
CA ASN A 110 15.85 -1.99 1.00
C ASN A 110 15.76 -1.73 -0.51
N GLY A 111 14.69 -1.07 -0.97
CA GLY A 111 14.48 -0.73 -2.38
C GLY A 111 14.17 -1.95 -3.25
N ARG A 112 13.55 -2.98 -2.67
CA ARG A 112 13.39 -4.30 -3.31
C ARG A 112 11.95 -4.80 -3.27
N VAL A 113 11.56 -5.52 -4.31
CA VAL A 113 10.42 -6.44 -4.27
C VAL A 113 10.96 -7.84 -4.05
N ARG A 114 10.47 -8.48 -2.99
CA ARG A 114 10.93 -9.79 -2.53
C ARG A 114 9.80 -10.79 -2.77
N SER A 115 10.12 -12.00 -3.24
CA SER A 115 9.19 -13.13 -3.25
C SER A 115 9.52 -14.07 -2.09
N VAL A 116 8.49 -14.60 -1.44
CA VAL A 116 8.61 -15.67 -0.44
C VAL A 116 7.85 -16.88 -0.95
N SER A 117 8.58 -17.98 -1.17
CA SER A 117 8.04 -19.25 -1.68
C SER A 117 8.66 -20.39 -0.90
N ASN A 118 7.83 -21.31 -0.39
CA ASN A 118 8.29 -22.46 0.40
C ASN A 118 9.24 -22.09 1.56
N GLY A 119 9.02 -20.93 2.18
CA GLY A 119 9.86 -20.43 3.28
C GLY A 119 11.22 -19.87 2.84
N ILE A 120 11.51 -19.79 1.54
CA ILE A 120 12.71 -19.16 0.98
C ILE A 120 12.37 -17.76 0.48
N ILE A 121 13.24 -16.79 0.75
CA ILE A 121 13.12 -15.42 0.23
C ILE A 121 14.07 -15.18 -0.94
N GLN A 122 13.62 -14.39 -1.91
CA GLN A 122 14.44 -13.99 -3.05
C GLN A 122 14.07 -12.57 -3.51
N THR A 123 15.05 -11.77 -3.90
CA THR A 123 14.82 -10.51 -4.63
C THR A 123 14.40 -10.83 -6.06
N ILE A 124 13.24 -10.30 -6.47
CA ILE A 124 12.74 -10.43 -7.85
C ILE A 124 12.78 -9.12 -8.63
N ALA A 125 12.86 -7.98 -7.93
CA ALA A 125 13.06 -6.68 -8.54
C ALA A 125 13.70 -5.70 -7.53
N GLY A 126 14.41 -4.72 -8.06
CA GLY A 126 15.14 -3.72 -7.30
C GLY A 126 16.57 -4.14 -6.97
N ALA A 127 17.46 -3.16 -7.04
CA ALA A 127 18.84 -3.21 -6.60
C ALA A 127 19.09 -2.08 -5.60
N ASP A 128 20.30 -2.02 -5.04
CA ASP A 128 20.64 -0.96 -4.08
C ASP A 128 20.66 0.45 -4.70
N GLN A 129 20.86 1.46 -3.86
CA GLN A 129 20.83 2.87 -4.31
C GLN A 129 21.97 3.23 -5.28
N SER A 130 23.03 2.43 -5.36
CA SER A 130 24.15 2.65 -6.27
C SER A 130 23.87 2.16 -7.69
N ALA A 131 22.89 1.26 -7.84
CA ALA A 131 22.49 0.76 -9.14
C ALA A 131 21.92 1.88 -10.03
N PRO A 132 22.07 1.77 -11.36
CA PRO A 132 21.55 2.75 -12.29
C PRO A 132 20.04 2.97 -12.09
N ARG A 133 19.65 4.25 -12.04
CA ARG A 133 18.25 4.65 -12.24
C ARG A 133 17.96 4.45 -13.73
N GLY A 134 17.07 3.52 -14.07
CA GLY A 134 16.92 3.09 -15.47
C GLY A 134 15.47 3.15 -15.94
N ASN A 135 15.25 3.66 -17.16
CA ASN A 135 13.92 3.68 -17.82
C ASN A 135 13.48 2.31 -18.35
N ARG A 136 14.29 1.25 -18.15
CA ARG A 136 14.11 -0.18 -18.43
C ARG A 136 15.37 -0.91 -17.92
N GLY A 137 15.27 -2.22 -17.68
CA GLY A 137 16.45 -3.08 -17.40
C GLY A 137 16.06 -4.39 -16.74
N GLN A 138 17.05 -5.26 -16.52
CA GLN A 138 16.87 -6.46 -15.69
C GLN A 138 16.41 -6.04 -14.30
N ALA A 139 15.35 -6.67 -13.82
CA ALA A 139 14.61 -6.23 -12.66
C ALA A 139 15.48 -6.16 -11.41
N THR A 140 16.44 -7.08 -11.27
CA THR A 140 17.35 -7.18 -10.12
C THR A 140 18.62 -6.33 -10.26
N GLU A 141 18.77 -5.57 -11.34
CA GLU A 141 19.98 -4.78 -11.63
C GLU A 141 19.73 -3.26 -11.62
N ILE A 142 18.47 -2.83 -11.47
CA ILE A 142 18.11 -1.41 -11.51
C ILE A 142 17.57 -0.94 -10.16
N ASN A 143 17.86 0.32 -9.85
CA ASN A 143 17.25 1.00 -8.72
C ASN A 143 15.79 1.35 -9.07
N ILE A 144 14.85 0.70 -8.40
CA ILE A 144 13.40 0.94 -8.53
C ILE A 144 12.86 1.81 -7.39
N GLY A 145 13.73 2.47 -6.61
CA GLY A 145 13.36 3.32 -5.48
C GLY A 145 12.70 2.54 -4.36
N GLN A 146 11.77 3.16 -3.64
CA GLN A 146 11.11 2.59 -2.48
C GLN A 146 9.75 2.00 -2.88
N PRO A 147 9.61 0.67 -3.05
CA PRO A 147 8.31 0.07 -3.34
C PRO A 147 7.34 0.27 -2.17
N ARG A 148 6.19 0.89 -2.45
CA ARG A 148 5.13 1.22 -1.48
C ARG A 148 3.89 0.34 -1.65
N GLY A 149 3.52 0.04 -2.90
CA GLY A 149 2.32 -0.71 -3.25
C GLY A 149 2.59 -1.79 -4.29
N ILE A 150 1.86 -2.91 -4.22
CA ILE A 150 1.94 -4.02 -5.20
C ILE A 150 0.53 -4.43 -5.61
N ALA A 151 0.30 -4.57 -6.91
CA ALA A 151 -0.90 -5.18 -7.48
C ALA A 151 -0.50 -6.22 -8.51
N VAL A 152 -1.04 -7.44 -8.44
CA VAL A 152 -0.70 -8.50 -9.39
C VAL A 152 -1.71 -8.57 -10.52
N ALA A 153 -1.23 -8.61 -11.75
CA ALA A 153 -1.99 -8.95 -12.95
C ALA A 153 -1.50 -10.28 -13.54
N PRO A 154 -2.27 -10.91 -14.45
CA PRO A 154 -1.85 -12.15 -15.11
C PRO A 154 -0.51 -12.06 -15.87
N ASP A 155 -0.13 -10.86 -16.31
CA ASP A 155 1.11 -10.57 -17.03
C ASP A 155 2.24 -10.04 -16.13
N GLY A 156 2.04 -10.03 -14.80
CA GLY A 156 3.07 -9.73 -13.80
C GLY A 156 2.65 -8.68 -12.77
N PRO A 157 3.46 -8.49 -11.72
CA PRO A 157 3.17 -7.51 -10.68
C PRO A 157 3.45 -6.08 -11.16
N PHE A 158 2.56 -5.18 -10.75
CA PHE A 158 2.70 -3.74 -10.82
C PHE A 158 3.11 -3.21 -9.47
N VAL A 159 4.11 -2.32 -9.45
CA VAL A 159 4.75 -1.84 -8.23
C VAL A 159 4.73 -0.31 -8.24
N ALA A 160 4.10 0.28 -7.23
CA ALA A 160 4.15 1.71 -6.98
C ALA A 160 5.38 2.04 -6.14
N THR A 161 6.19 3.00 -6.56
CA THR A 161 7.45 3.34 -5.92
C THR A 161 7.56 4.84 -5.64
N THR A 162 8.37 5.19 -4.63
CA THR A 162 8.86 6.55 -4.41
C THR A 162 10.34 6.62 -4.81
N PRO A 163 10.78 7.60 -5.62
CA PRO A 163 10.00 8.67 -6.25
C PRO A 163 8.93 8.18 -7.22
N GLY A 164 7.89 8.99 -7.42
CA GLY A 164 6.63 8.66 -8.09
C GLY A 164 6.77 7.95 -9.44
N MET A 165 6.63 6.62 -9.40
CA MET A 165 6.64 5.75 -10.57
C MET A 165 5.81 4.49 -10.32
N ILE A 166 5.16 4.01 -11.35
CA ILE A 166 4.54 2.69 -11.43
C ILE A 166 5.32 1.85 -12.41
N TRP A 167 5.85 0.74 -11.92
CA TRP A 167 6.53 -0.26 -12.71
C TRP A 167 5.63 -1.45 -12.96
N GLN A 168 5.89 -2.18 -14.04
CA GLN A 168 5.43 -3.54 -14.20
C GLN A 168 6.63 -4.45 -14.40
N LEU A 169 6.72 -5.52 -13.61
CA LEU A 169 7.69 -6.59 -13.79
C LEU A 169 7.18 -7.58 -14.83
N ARG A 170 7.91 -7.75 -15.94
CA ARG A 170 7.56 -8.66 -17.02
C ARG A 170 8.79 -9.43 -17.50
N ALA A 171 8.73 -10.75 -17.47
CA ALA A 171 9.81 -11.63 -17.95
C ALA A 171 11.21 -11.25 -17.42
N GLY A 172 11.30 -10.88 -16.13
CA GLY A 172 12.55 -10.47 -15.50
C GLY A 172 12.98 -9.02 -15.77
N GLU A 173 12.20 -8.23 -16.51
CA GLU A 173 12.48 -6.82 -16.77
C GLU A 173 11.50 -5.90 -16.02
N MET A 174 12.00 -4.77 -15.52
CA MET A 174 11.16 -3.71 -14.95
C MET A 174 10.82 -2.67 -16.01
N CYS A 175 9.53 -2.52 -16.29
CA CYS A 175 9.02 -1.64 -17.33
C CYS A 175 8.23 -0.46 -16.73
N PRO A 176 8.58 0.81 -17.06
CA PRO A 176 7.77 1.95 -16.66
C PRO A 176 6.36 1.87 -17.25
N THR A 177 5.36 2.10 -16.41
CA THR A 177 3.94 2.06 -16.77
C THR A 177 3.31 3.45 -16.65
N ALA A 178 3.58 4.15 -15.56
CA ALA A 178 3.11 5.51 -15.30
C ALA A 178 4.09 6.21 -14.35
N GLY A 179 4.12 7.54 -14.35
CA GLY A 179 5.05 8.29 -13.50
C GLY A 179 6.32 8.74 -14.23
N THR A 180 6.98 9.76 -13.67
CA THR A 180 8.21 10.36 -14.23
C THR A 180 9.45 10.13 -13.38
N TRP A 181 9.39 9.32 -12.32
CA TRP A 181 10.50 9.19 -11.34
C TRP A 181 10.81 10.52 -10.61
N VAL A 182 9.86 11.45 -10.61
CA VAL A 182 10.01 12.76 -10.00
C VAL A 182 8.71 13.02 -9.27
N ASP A 183 8.81 13.21 -7.97
CA ASP A 183 7.66 13.54 -7.14
C ASP A 183 7.10 14.91 -7.56
N GLY A 184 5.78 15.01 -7.64
CA GLY A 184 5.08 16.25 -7.97
C GLY A 184 3.70 15.99 -8.53
N CYS A 185 3.06 17.04 -9.05
CA CYS A 185 1.71 16.97 -9.62
C CYS A 185 1.69 17.64 -11.00
N ASN A 186 1.00 17.02 -11.96
CA ASN A 186 0.59 17.67 -13.19
C ASN A 186 -0.78 17.15 -13.67
N GLY A 187 -1.54 18.06 -14.28
CA GLY A 187 -2.80 17.80 -14.98
C GLY A 187 -3.86 17.03 -14.19
N SER A 188 -5.01 16.79 -14.81
CA SER A 188 -6.01 15.81 -14.35
C SER A 188 -6.23 14.72 -15.39
N GLU A 189 -5.65 14.86 -16.59
CA GLU A 189 -5.66 13.87 -17.64
C GLU A 189 -4.33 13.93 -18.39
N GLY A 190 -3.92 12.81 -18.99
CA GLY A 190 -2.72 12.79 -19.82
C GLY A 190 -2.20 11.39 -20.10
N ASP A 191 -1.01 11.35 -20.70
CA ASP A 191 -0.28 10.13 -20.93
C ASP A 191 0.37 9.65 -19.63
N ALA A 192 0.27 8.35 -19.39
CA ALA A 192 0.71 7.70 -18.16
C ALA A 192 2.14 8.09 -17.73
N THR A 193 3.06 8.10 -18.70
CA THR A 193 4.50 8.32 -18.49
C THR A 193 4.86 9.78 -18.28
N ASP A 194 3.92 10.70 -18.54
CA ASP A 194 4.12 12.12 -18.28
C ASP A 194 3.55 12.53 -16.93
N MET A 195 2.78 11.66 -16.28
CA MET A 195 2.18 11.95 -14.98
C MET A 195 3.26 12.11 -13.90
N ARG A 196 3.24 13.24 -13.19
CA ARG A 196 3.98 13.41 -11.95
C ARG A 196 3.09 12.88 -10.84
N LEU A 197 3.53 11.76 -10.26
CA LEU A 197 2.95 11.16 -9.07
C LEU A 197 3.77 11.65 -7.88
N ASN A 198 3.16 11.73 -6.70
CA ASN A 198 3.81 12.11 -5.46
C ASN A 198 3.44 11.09 -4.37
N VAL A 199 4.43 10.29 -3.98
CA VAL A 199 4.29 9.20 -3.00
C VAL A 199 3.07 8.29 -3.29
N PRO A 200 3.04 7.58 -4.44
CA PRO A 200 1.95 6.67 -4.73
C PRO A 200 1.98 5.47 -3.77
N HIS A 201 1.04 5.40 -2.83
CA HIS A 201 1.01 4.36 -1.79
C HIS A 201 0.29 3.09 -2.25
N GLY A 202 -0.92 3.24 -2.77
CA GLY A 202 -1.81 2.14 -3.12
C GLY A 202 -1.90 1.97 -4.63
N VAL A 203 -1.86 0.73 -5.09
CA VAL A 203 -2.14 0.37 -6.48
C VAL A 203 -3.09 -0.82 -6.49
N ALA A 204 -4.13 -0.79 -7.31
CA ALA A 204 -5.13 -1.86 -7.36
C ALA A 204 -5.79 -1.97 -8.74
N PHE A 205 -6.03 -3.20 -9.19
CA PHE A 205 -6.82 -3.45 -10.39
C PHE A 205 -8.32 -3.38 -10.10
N PHE A 206 -9.06 -2.85 -11.07
CA PHE A 206 -10.52 -2.86 -11.11
C PHE A 206 -10.97 -3.19 -12.53
N ALA A 207 -12.27 -3.46 -12.73
CA ALA A 207 -12.80 -3.83 -14.05
C ALA A 207 -12.47 -2.82 -15.18
N GLY A 208 -12.23 -1.55 -14.82
CA GLY A 208 -11.90 -0.48 -15.75
C GLY A 208 -10.40 -0.27 -16.00
N GLY A 209 -9.48 -0.85 -15.21
CA GLY A 209 -8.04 -0.64 -15.35
C GLY A 209 -7.27 -0.76 -14.03
N LEU A 210 -6.25 0.09 -13.88
CA LEU A 210 -5.42 0.23 -12.69
C LEU A 210 -5.72 1.57 -12.01
N ALA A 211 -5.93 1.54 -10.69
CA ALA A 211 -6.07 2.72 -9.85
C ALA A 211 -4.80 2.91 -9.00
N ILE A 212 -4.40 4.16 -8.83
CA ILE A 212 -3.22 4.59 -8.07
C ILE A 212 -3.69 5.62 -7.05
N ALA A 213 -3.47 5.36 -5.77
CA ALA A 213 -3.61 6.36 -4.72
C ALA A 213 -2.35 7.23 -4.71
N ASP A 214 -2.48 8.43 -5.25
CA ASP A 214 -1.42 9.43 -5.39
C ASP A 214 -1.44 10.34 -4.15
N SER A 215 -0.97 9.78 -3.04
CA SER A 215 -1.35 10.22 -1.69
C SER A 215 -1.02 11.67 -1.40
N ASP A 216 0.20 12.12 -1.73
CA ASP A 216 0.63 13.49 -1.41
C ASP A 216 0.09 14.52 -2.41
N ASN A 217 -0.51 14.05 -3.50
CA ASN A 217 -1.30 14.88 -4.40
C ASN A 217 -2.81 14.84 -4.07
N HIS A 218 -3.21 14.12 -2.99
CA HIS A 218 -4.58 13.98 -2.52
C HIS A 218 -5.57 13.57 -3.63
N ARG A 219 -5.16 12.65 -4.51
CA ARG A 219 -5.97 12.24 -5.67
C ARG A 219 -5.85 10.75 -5.95
N VAL A 220 -6.81 10.24 -6.73
CA VAL A 220 -6.73 8.89 -7.30
C VAL A 220 -6.57 9.01 -8.80
N CYS A 221 -5.52 8.40 -9.33
CA CYS A 221 -5.26 8.30 -10.76
C CYS A 221 -5.71 6.93 -11.28
N CYS A 222 -6.56 6.93 -12.29
CA CYS A 222 -7.08 5.73 -12.93
C CYS A 222 -6.74 5.73 -14.41
N GLY A 223 -6.40 4.57 -14.94
CA GLY A 223 -6.20 4.40 -16.37
C GLY A 223 -6.04 2.95 -16.74
N ARG A 224 -6.02 2.67 -18.03
CA ARG A 224 -5.71 1.33 -18.53
C ARG A 224 -4.22 1.26 -18.85
N PRO A 225 -3.45 0.44 -18.14
CA PRO A 225 -2.12 0.07 -18.61
C PRO A 225 -2.27 -0.43 -20.05
N ALA A 226 -1.40 0.05 -20.92
CA ALA A 226 -1.45 -0.40 -22.29
C ALA A 226 -1.10 -1.89 -22.35
N LYS A 227 -1.77 -2.63 -23.25
CA LYS A 227 -1.36 -3.98 -23.60
C LYS A 227 0.07 -3.93 -24.11
N SER A 228 0.99 -4.37 -23.27
CA SER A 228 2.42 -4.31 -23.55
C SER A 228 2.88 -5.67 -24.06
N PRO A 229 3.87 -5.71 -24.97
CA PRO A 229 4.47 -6.96 -25.39
C PRO A 229 5.18 -7.65 -24.20
N PRO A 230 5.50 -8.96 -24.34
CA PRO A 230 6.02 -9.77 -23.24
C PRO A 230 7.34 -9.25 -22.62
N THR A 231 8.14 -8.48 -23.36
CA THR A 231 9.34 -7.78 -22.87
C THR A 231 9.20 -6.28 -23.05
N CYS A 232 9.89 -5.47 -22.23
CA CYS A 232 9.80 -4.01 -22.34
C CYS A 232 10.30 -3.50 -23.71
N GLY A 233 11.27 -4.18 -24.31
CA GLY A 233 11.97 -3.76 -25.54
C GLY A 233 11.27 -4.07 -26.87
N ALA A 234 10.23 -4.91 -26.87
CA ALA A 234 9.52 -5.22 -28.11
C ALA A 234 8.77 -3.98 -28.64
N ALA A 235 8.97 -3.69 -29.93
CA ALA A 235 8.40 -2.52 -30.58
C ALA A 235 6.86 -2.52 -30.43
N ARG A 236 6.32 -1.47 -29.82
CA ARG A 236 4.89 -1.19 -29.88
C ARG A 236 4.52 -1.01 -31.35
N ARG A 237 3.60 -1.83 -31.87
CA ARG A 237 2.71 -1.31 -32.93
C ARG A 237 2.05 -0.06 -32.35
N GLN A 238 2.06 1.06 -33.09
CA GLN A 238 1.51 2.34 -32.65
C GLN A 238 0.07 2.16 -32.13
N GLY A 239 -0.04 1.86 -30.84
CA GLY A 239 -1.29 1.67 -30.12
C GLY A 239 -1.61 2.96 -29.40
N ARG A 240 -2.91 3.29 -29.30
CA ARG A 240 -3.41 4.48 -28.63
C ARG A 240 -2.66 4.70 -27.30
N PRO A 241 -2.25 5.93 -26.99
CA PRO A 241 -1.67 6.23 -25.69
C PRO A 241 -2.62 5.75 -24.60
N SER A 242 -2.06 5.18 -23.53
CA SER A 242 -2.83 4.89 -22.32
C SER A 242 -3.21 6.26 -21.74
N LYS A 243 -4.45 6.68 -21.98
CA LYS A 243 -5.00 7.91 -21.40
C LYS A 243 -5.38 7.61 -19.96
N TRP A 244 -4.79 8.37 -19.04
CA TRP A 244 -5.08 8.30 -17.61
C TRP A 244 -5.82 9.54 -17.16
N THR A 245 -6.61 9.40 -16.10
CA THR A 245 -7.39 10.46 -15.49
C THR A 245 -7.14 10.45 -13.99
N CYS A 246 -6.80 11.59 -13.42
CA CYS A 246 -6.61 11.79 -11.99
C CYS A 246 -7.71 12.73 -11.48
N ASP A 247 -8.47 12.27 -10.49
CA ASP A 247 -9.55 13.04 -9.88
C ASP A 247 -9.12 13.55 -8.50
N SER A 248 -9.10 14.87 -8.32
CA SER A 248 -8.91 15.54 -7.03
C SER A 248 -10.22 16.02 -6.41
N ARG A 249 -11.36 15.89 -7.10
CA ARG A 249 -12.69 16.37 -6.69
C ARG A 249 -13.81 15.45 -7.22
N THR A 250 -14.18 14.46 -6.41
CA THR A 250 -15.50 13.78 -6.42
C THR A 250 -15.91 13.07 -7.72
N GLY A 251 -15.68 11.75 -7.79
CA GLY A 251 -16.59 10.72 -8.34
C GLY A 251 -17.11 10.81 -9.79
N ARG A 252 -16.80 11.85 -10.57
CA ARG A 252 -17.41 12.06 -11.89
C ARG A 252 -16.61 11.44 -13.05
N SER A 253 -15.32 11.16 -12.89
CA SER A 253 -14.49 10.66 -14.01
C SER A 253 -14.67 9.16 -14.30
N MET A 254 -14.93 8.32 -13.28
CA MET A 254 -15.15 6.87 -13.49
C MET A 254 -16.42 6.55 -14.28
N ALA A 255 -17.42 7.44 -14.28
CA ALA A 255 -18.63 7.28 -15.08
C ALA A 255 -18.40 7.40 -16.59
N SER A 256 -17.32 8.08 -17.01
CA SER A 256 -17.02 8.35 -18.43
C SER A 256 -16.37 7.16 -19.17
N LEU A 257 -15.97 6.10 -18.48
CA LEU A 257 -15.45 4.86 -19.07
C LEU A 257 -16.53 3.86 -19.50
N ARG A 258 -17.83 4.23 -19.44
CA ARG A 258 -18.94 3.39 -19.92
C ARG A 258 -19.04 3.40 -21.46
N SER A 259 -18.40 2.45 -22.14
CA SER A 259 -18.77 2.13 -23.53
C SER A 259 -19.99 1.20 -23.54
N THR A 260 -21.16 1.80 -23.76
CA THR A 260 -22.38 1.25 -24.40
C THR A 260 -22.48 -0.26 -24.64
N ARG A 261 -23.19 -0.96 -23.75
CA ARG A 261 -24.31 -1.87 -24.07
C ARG A 261 -25.14 -2.08 -22.79
N ARG A 262 -26.33 -1.49 -22.76
CA ARG A 262 -27.31 -1.71 -21.69
C ARG A 262 -27.79 -3.16 -21.77
N LEU A 263 -27.54 -3.94 -20.71
CA LEU A 263 -28.34 -5.12 -20.41
C LEU A 263 -29.29 -4.73 -19.25
N PRO A 264 -30.61 -4.83 -19.43
CA PRO A 264 -31.57 -4.50 -18.38
C PRO A 264 -31.53 -5.60 -17.30
N GLY A 265 -31.28 -5.21 -16.05
CA GLY A 265 -31.15 -6.11 -14.90
C GLY A 265 -29.97 -5.80 -13.96
N PHE A 266 -29.10 -4.85 -14.31
CA PHE A 266 -27.83 -4.57 -13.62
C PHE A 266 -27.85 -3.31 -12.73
N GLU A 267 -29.02 -2.89 -12.22
CA GLU A 267 -29.14 -1.66 -11.40
C GLU A 267 -28.98 -1.87 -9.89
N SER A 268 -28.97 -3.11 -9.36
CA SER A 268 -28.85 -3.34 -7.91
C SER A 268 -27.41 -3.49 -7.39
N MET A 269 -26.41 -3.70 -8.26
CA MET A 269 -25.05 -4.09 -7.81
C MET A 269 -24.04 -2.93 -7.79
N ILE A 270 -24.35 -1.79 -8.42
CA ILE A 270 -23.43 -0.64 -8.55
C ILE A 270 -23.70 0.47 -7.51
N TYR A 271 -24.85 0.44 -6.81
CA TYR A 271 -25.15 1.43 -5.77
C TYR A 271 -24.78 1.01 -4.34
N GLN A 272 -24.48 -0.27 -4.08
CA GLN A 272 -24.24 -0.74 -2.71
C GLN A 272 -22.77 -0.79 -2.28
N THR A 273 -21.82 -0.66 -3.21
CA THR A 273 -20.39 -0.49 -2.84
C THR A 273 -20.02 0.96 -2.50
N TRP A 274 -20.97 1.89 -2.56
CA TRP A 274 -20.78 3.32 -2.30
C TRP A 274 -21.43 3.82 -0.99
N ALA A 275 -21.90 2.92 -0.12
CA ALA A 275 -22.49 3.29 1.17
C ALA A 275 -21.52 3.24 2.37
N ALA A 276 -20.27 2.75 2.21
CA ALA A 276 -19.34 2.58 3.33
C ALA A 276 -18.21 3.65 3.41
N ILE A 277 -18.23 4.69 2.59
CA ILE A 277 -17.40 5.88 2.76
C ILE A 277 -18.31 7.09 2.61
N ASP A 278 -19.16 7.32 3.61
CA ASP A 278 -19.77 8.64 3.78
C ASP A 278 -18.66 9.61 4.16
N CYS A 279 -18.35 10.57 3.27
CA CYS A 279 -17.34 11.60 3.50
C CYS A 279 -17.62 12.49 4.72
N ARG A 280 -18.76 12.30 5.42
CA ARG A 280 -19.00 12.88 6.75
C ARG A 280 -18.13 12.26 7.84
N PHE A 281 -17.74 10.98 7.73
CA PHE A 281 -16.97 10.29 8.77
C PHE A 281 -15.49 10.71 8.78
N VAL A 282 -14.89 10.94 7.61
CA VAL A 282 -13.50 11.45 7.49
C VAL A 282 -13.40 12.90 7.99
N ALA A 283 -14.45 13.71 7.77
CA ALA A 283 -14.50 15.07 8.31
C ALA A 283 -14.63 15.11 9.85
N GLN A 284 -15.29 14.11 10.45
CA GLN A 284 -15.50 14.07 11.90
C GLN A 284 -14.25 13.58 12.67
N VAL A 285 -13.47 12.67 12.09
CA VAL A 285 -12.17 12.25 12.67
C VAL A 285 -11.12 13.37 12.60
N HIS A 286 -11.18 14.24 11.59
CA HIS A 286 -10.31 15.43 11.50
C HIS A 286 -10.73 16.59 12.41
N ALA A 287 -12.01 16.69 12.79
CA ALA A 287 -12.48 17.74 13.70
C ALA A 287 -12.02 17.50 15.15
N GLU A 288 -11.80 16.25 15.55
CA GLU A 288 -11.33 15.91 16.91
C GLU A 288 -9.81 16.04 17.06
N SER A 289 -9.01 15.91 15.99
CA SER A 289 -7.54 16.12 16.06
C SER A 289 -7.12 17.58 15.90
N ALA A 290 -8.01 18.45 15.43
CA ALA A 290 -7.72 19.87 15.22
C ALA A 290 -7.87 20.72 16.50
N GLN A 291 -8.30 20.14 17.63
CA GLN A 291 -8.33 20.83 18.93
C GLN A 291 -7.04 20.71 19.75
N GLU A 292 -6.08 19.86 19.34
CA GLU A 292 -4.76 19.79 19.96
C GLU A 292 -3.72 20.40 19.01
N GLY A 293 -3.68 21.73 18.98
CA GLY A 293 -2.74 22.47 18.13
C GLY A 293 -1.28 22.22 18.52
N SER A 294 -0.48 21.76 17.57
CA SER A 294 0.91 22.21 17.44
C SER A 294 1.34 22.15 15.98
N THR A 295 1.67 23.32 15.45
CA THR A 295 2.33 23.50 14.16
C THR A 295 3.82 23.23 14.33
N ALA A 296 4.36 22.23 13.62
CA ALA A 296 5.80 22.12 13.40
C ALA A 296 6.04 21.66 11.96
N ASP A 297 6.86 22.44 11.25
CA ASP A 297 7.39 22.16 9.93
C ASP A 297 8.04 20.77 9.89
N PHE A 298 7.66 19.95 8.92
CA PHE A 298 8.29 18.68 8.62
C PHE A 298 9.35 18.89 7.54
N ASP A 299 10.57 19.18 7.99
CA ASP A 299 11.76 18.94 7.18
C ASP A 299 12.13 17.45 7.26
N ASP A 300 12.46 16.89 6.09
CA ASP A 300 13.05 15.57 5.91
C ASP A 300 14.24 15.35 6.85
N HIS A 301 14.46 14.10 7.25
CA HIS A 301 15.45 13.53 8.19
C HIS A 301 14.84 13.10 9.54
N PHE A 302 14.55 11.80 9.68
CA PHE A 302 14.40 11.16 10.98
C PHE A 302 15.80 10.77 11.52
N PRO A 303 16.34 11.42 12.56
CA PRO A 303 17.32 10.78 13.42
C PRO A 303 16.61 10.15 14.62
N SER A 304 16.98 8.91 14.89
CA SER A 304 16.79 8.21 16.16
C SER A 304 17.24 9.09 17.34
N HIS A 305 16.32 9.49 18.22
CA HIS A 305 16.50 9.64 19.68
C HIS A 305 15.25 10.29 20.31
N SER A 306 14.44 9.51 21.04
CA SER A 306 13.86 9.88 22.36
C SER A 306 12.77 8.88 22.82
N LEU A 307 13.19 7.63 23.06
CA LEU A 307 12.62 6.87 24.17
C LEU A 307 13.14 7.50 25.46
N ARG A 308 12.43 8.51 26.01
CA ARG A 308 12.45 8.97 27.42
C ARG A 308 11.79 10.36 27.54
N THR A 309 10.46 10.42 27.55
CA THR A 309 9.62 11.25 28.45
C THR A 309 8.17 11.17 27.99
N PHE A 310 7.43 10.17 28.48
CA PHE A 310 6.01 10.32 28.85
C PHE A 310 5.58 9.14 29.75
N GLY A 311 6.49 8.73 30.63
CA GLY A 311 6.21 7.90 31.79
C GLY A 311 6.30 8.79 33.03
N GLN A 312 5.34 9.71 33.18
CA GLN A 312 5.06 10.44 34.42
C GLN A 312 3.79 11.28 34.23
N LEU A 313 2.62 10.63 34.35
CA LEU A 313 1.36 11.23 34.84
C LEU A 313 0.33 10.11 34.98
N LEU A 314 0.54 9.27 35.99
CA LEU A 314 -0.49 8.46 36.62
C LEU A 314 -0.74 9.10 38.00
N ALA A 315 -2.01 9.22 38.37
CA ALA A 315 -2.57 9.68 39.64
C ALA A 315 -3.01 11.16 39.75
N TYR A 316 -4.22 11.45 39.27
CA TYR A 316 -5.28 12.34 39.82
C TYR A 316 -6.37 12.40 38.72
N ALA A 317 -7.61 11.95 38.84
CA ALA A 317 -8.41 11.51 39.96
C ALA A 317 -9.48 10.51 39.48
N THR A 318 -9.52 9.35 40.12
CA THR A 318 -10.74 8.56 40.32
C THR A 318 -11.58 9.24 41.40
N ARG A 319 -12.82 9.67 41.09
CA ARG A 319 -14.00 9.90 41.98
C ARG A 319 -15.11 10.50 41.10
N GLY A 320 -16.19 9.77 40.77
CA GLY A 320 -17.48 9.82 41.47
C GLY A 320 -18.25 11.10 41.09
N LEU A 321 -19.38 11.09 40.37
CA LEU A 321 -20.72 10.66 40.78
C LEU A 321 -21.74 10.89 39.61
N PRO A 322 -23.00 10.40 39.71
CA PRO A 322 -23.89 10.09 38.58
C PRO A 322 -24.88 11.22 38.23
N LEU A 323 -25.45 11.17 37.03
CA LEU A 323 -26.67 11.92 36.68
C LEU A 323 -27.88 10.99 36.76
N ALA A 324 -28.64 11.13 37.85
CA ALA A 324 -30.04 10.70 37.94
C ALA A 324 -30.93 11.93 37.71
N GLY A 325 -31.92 11.81 36.83
CA GLY A 325 -33.01 12.78 36.75
C GLY A 325 -34.12 12.45 37.72
N HIS A 326 -34.88 13.47 38.17
CA HIS A 326 -36.35 13.48 38.18
C HIS A 326 -36.96 14.77 38.80
N TRP A 327 -37.97 15.29 38.07
CA TRP A 327 -39.23 15.98 38.46
C TRP A 327 -39.23 17.25 39.35
N GLY A 328 -39.67 18.37 38.73
CA GLY A 328 -40.98 18.99 38.97
C GLY A 328 -41.28 19.70 40.30
N SER A 329 -41.38 21.03 40.25
CA SER A 329 -42.55 21.86 40.62
C SER A 329 -42.27 23.31 40.23
#